data_AF-A0A0H2S288-F1
#
_entry.id   AF-A0A0H2S288-F1
#
_cell.length_a   1.000
_cell.length_b   1.000
_cell.length_c   1.000
_cell.angle_alpha   90.00
_cell.angle_beta   90.00
_cell.angle_gamma   90.00
#
_symmetry.space_group_name_H-M   'P 1'
#
loop_
_entity.id
_entity.type
_entity.pdbx_description
1 polymer ?
#
loop_
_entity_poly.entity_id
_entity_poly.type
_entity_poly.pdbx_seq_one_letter_code
_entity_poly.pdbx_strand_id
1 'polypeptide(L)'
;MSKGENATELHTVDRSFPFLDANLRHPSSSISYEYYSEWSSNITASNLPGPGRNLGRFYSLIGRRIEQALERRIVVIAQRKLSSSKGNISDFVSELFRYASSNIQSVQILAFRRIISYALRTKSASLMHENLRRNWTREAPIEAIVFSWKRVGLDYDVEWSHYYSLVWTCLTDNAVMRAIEQAPTLPNWNEYSDILYTCSNIADAMLVVEFMGSRVYKYRFLKGQLFSLHPASRVIARGRYDRVLKFTALLRIRFELAKPDCHSLCSEDVNFDQLVKWFMKDACSFFGIENSEMREIYTENSEIVKIYEEVFKVFCAILSTVGQELTPFSFKMYHSQTWVDSFFTKFYSGRVRDAISKMLTAIENMHGTVVRERFPPAVYP
;
A
#
# COMPACT_ATOMS: atom_id res chain seq x y z
N MET A 1 39.97 19.24 -41.29
CA MET A 1 39.13 19.80 -40.20
C MET A 1 37.69 19.41 -40.47
N SER A 2 37.19 18.36 -39.82
CA SER A 2 35.77 18.02 -39.75
C SER A 2 35.56 17.39 -38.38
N LYS A 3 34.86 18.11 -37.49
CA LYS A 3 34.46 17.62 -36.18
C LYS A 3 33.06 17.02 -36.35
N GLY A 4 32.97 15.70 -36.27
CA GLY A 4 31.71 14.98 -36.14
C GLY A 4 31.34 14.87 -34.67
N GLU A 5 30.28 15.55 -34.26
CA GLU A 5 29.62 15.38 -32.97
C GLU A 5 28.69 14.16 -33.07
N ASN A 6 29.05 13.06 -32.41
CA ASN A 6 28.14 11.95 -32.18
C ASN A 6 27.36 12.20 -30.90
N ALA A 7 26.08 12.58 -31.05
CA ALA A 7 25.11 12.59 -29.97
C ALA A 7 24.76 11.14 -29.61
N THR A 8 25.24 10.68 -28.47
CA THR A 8 24.80 9.43 -27.83
C THR A 8 23.39 9.61 -27.29
N GLU A 9 22.40 9.05 -27.98
CA GLU A 9 21.05 8.82 -27.45
C GLU A 9 21.13 7.93 -26.21
N LEU A 10 20.84 8.54 -25.05
CA LEU A 10 20.63 7.81 -23.80
C LEU A 10 19.26 7.13 -23.88
N HIS A 11 19.23 5.85 -24.30
CA HIS A 11 18.06 5.00 -24.13
C HIS A 11 17.80 4.80 -22.63
N THR A 12 16.81 5.52 -22.11
CA THR A 12 16.22 5.27 -20.79
C THR A 12 15.42 3.97 -20.85
N VAL A 13 16.10 2.86 -20.55
CA VAL A 13 15.44 1.57 -20.30
C VAL A 13 14.56 1.74 -19.06
N ASP A 14 13.23 1.73 -19.27
CA ASP A 14 12.24 1.70 -18.20
C ASP A 14 12.38 0.36 -17.44
N ARG A 15 13.22 0.37 -16.39
CA ARG A 15 13.41 -0.75 -15.47
C ARG A 15 12.33 -0.70 -14.39
N SER A 16 11.08 -0.82 -14.80
CA SER A 16 10.00 -1.18 -13.89
C SER A 16 10.32 -2.56 -13.28
N PHE A 17 10.09 -2.70 -11.97
CA PHE A 17 10.38 -3.95 -11.25
C PHE A 17 9.62 -5.12 -11.90
N PRO A 18 10.29 -6.17 -12.42
CA PRO A 18 9.63 -7.33 -13.05
C PRO A 18 8.62 -8.03 -12.13
N PHE A 19 8.78 -7.83 -10.82
CA PHE A 19 7.94 -8.40 -9.77
C PHE A 19 6.50 -7.85 -9.74
N LEU A 20 6.27 -6.62 -10.21
CA LEU A 20 4.94 -6.01 -10.24
C LEU A 20 4.12 -6.48 -11.44
N ASP A 21 4.73 -6.55 -12.63
CA ASP A 21 4.04 -6.98 -13.85
C ASP A 21 3.77 -8.49 -13.89
N ALA A 22 4.67 -9.30 -13.31
CA ALA A 22 4.50 -10.75 -13.31
C ALA A 22 3.41 -11.25 -12.34
N ASN A 23 3.13 -10.52 -11.25
CA ASN A 23 2.21 -10.96 -10.20
C ASN A 23 0.83 -10.30 -10.23
N LEU A 24 0.67 -9.12 -10.86
CA LEU A 24 -0.67 -8.56 -11.13
C LEU A 24 -1.42 -9.34 -12.23
N ARG A 25 -0.69 -10.14 -13.03
CA ARG A 25 -1.26 -11.19 -13.87
C ARG A 25 -1.39 -12.48 -13.05
N HIS A 26 -2.47 -12.63 -12.29
CA HIS A 26 -2.74 -13.92 -11.66
C HIS A 26 -2.90 -15.04 -12.71
N PRO A 27 -2.54 -16.30 -12.40
CA PRO A 27 -2.45 -17.42 -13.36
C PRO A 27 -3.78 -18.10 -13.77
N SER A 28 -4.94 -17.45 -13.56
CA SER A 28 -6.22 -18.18 -13.56
C SER A 28 -7.34 -17.45 -14.30
N SER A 29 -7.20 -17.21 -15.61
CA SER A 29 -8.31 -17.10 -16.59
C SER A 29 -7.82 -16.60 -17.96
N SER A 30 -7.06 -17.41 -18.71
CA SER A 30 -6.92 -17.23 -20.15
C SER A 30 -7.88 -18.18 -20.90
N ILE A 31 -9.17 -17.94 -20.74
CA ILE A 31 -10.15 -18.34 -21.74
C ILE A 31 -10.89 -17.04 -22.10
N SER A 32 -10.25 -16.23 -22.93
CA SER A 32 -10.91 -15.17 -23.69
C SER A 32 -11.70 -15.85 -24.81
N TYR A 33 -12.95 -16.23 -24.53
CA TYR A 33 -13.92 -16.43 -25.61
C TYR A 33 -14.25 -15.04 -26.17
N GLU A 34 -13.49 -14.60 -27.18
CA GLU A 34 -13.96 -13.56 -28.09
C GLU A 34 -15.08 -14.15 -28.95
N TYR A 35 -16.29 -14.13 -28.40
CA TYR A 35 -17.49 -14.39 -29.17
C TYR A 35 -17.83 -13.12 -29.96
N TYR A 36 -17.27 -13.00 -31.17
CA TYR A 36 -17.70 -12.00 -32.15
C TYR A 36 -19.12 -12.38 -32.63
N SER A 37 -20.12 -11.93 -31.90
CA SER A 37 -21.48 -11.83 -32.43
C SER A 37 -21.52 -10.64 -33.39
N GLU A 38 -21.49 -10.89 -34.69
CA GLU A 38 -21.94 -9.93 -35.70
C GLU A 38 -23.47 -9.74 -35.57
N TRP A 39 -23.88 -9.04 -34.51
CA TRP A 39 -25.25 -8.56 -34.39
C TRP A 39 -25.36 -7.32 -35.28
N SER A 40 -26.09 -7.45 -36.39
CA SER A 40 -26.39 -6.35 -37.31
C SER A 40 -27.06 -5.19 -36.55
N SER A 41 -26.27 -4.16 -36.26
CA SER A 41 -26.66 -3.00 -35.48
C SER A 41 -27.25 -1.94 -36.40
N ASN A 42 -28.55 -2.07 -36.70
CA ASN A 42 -29.39 -0.89 -36.98
C ASN A 42 -29.69 -0.15 -35.67
N ILE A 43 -28.64 0.10 -34.87
CA ILE A 43 -28.67 0.81 -33.60
C ILE A 43 -28.62 2.30 -33.94
N THR A 44 -29.69 2.99 -33.55
CA THR A 44 -29.79 4.44 -33.44
C THR A 44 -28.46 5.03 -32.98
N ALA A 45 -27.80 5.80 -33.86
CA ALA A 45 -26.51 6.41 -33.57
C ALA A 45 -26.60 7.33 -32.34
N SER A 46 -26.35 6.78 -31.15
CA SER A 46 -26.45 7.44 -29.83
C SER A 46 -25.36 8.49 -29.57
N ASN A 47 -24.60 8.83 -30.62
CA ASN A 47 -23.47 9.74 -30.56
C ASN A 47 -23.72 11.06 -31.31
N LEU A 48 -24.91 11.30 -31.84
CA LEU A 48 -25.27 12.61 -32.38
C LEU A 48 -25.38 13.64 -31.25
N PRO A 49 -24.73 14.81 -31.33
CA PRO A 49 -24.87 15.87 -30.34
C PRO A 49 -26.33 16.33 -30.32
N GLY A 50 -26.99 16.13 -29.18
CA GLY A 50 -28.39 16.50 -29.01
C GLY A 50 -28.75 16.68 -27.54
N PRO A 51 -29.79 17.47 -27.23
CA PRO A 51 -30.20 17.81 -25.86
C PRO A 51 -30.49 16.59 -24.98
N GLY A 52 -30.94 15.47 -25.57
CA GLY A 52 -31.14 14.21 -24.86
C GLY A 52 -29.87 13.63 -24.22
N ARG A 53 -28.69 13.85 -24.81
CA ARG A 53 -27.41 13.36 -24.26
C ARG A 53 -27.00 14.08 -22.99
N ASN A 54 -27.28 15.38 -22.92
CA ASN A 54 -27.01 16.18 -21.73
C ASN A 54 -27.88 15.72 -20.56
N LEU A 55 -29.16 15.45 -20.82
CA LEU A 55 -30.08 14.87 -19.83
C LEU A 55 -29.62 13.47 -19.39
N GLY A 56 -29.23 12.60 -20.31
CA GLY A 56 -28.70 11.26 -19.98
C GLY A 56 -27.46 11.32 -19.07
N ARG A 57 -26.51 12.22 -19.37
CA ARG A 57 -25.32 12.46 -18.51
C ARG A 57 -25.71 13.02 -17.14
N PHE A 58 -26.66 13.95 -17.10
CA PHE A 58 -27.15 14.54 -15.86
C PHE A 58 -27.81 13.49 -14.96
N TYR A 59 -28.72 12.67 -15.50
CA TYR A 59 -29.35 11.59 -14.73
C TYR A 59 -28.34 10.52 -14.30
N SER A 60 -27.38 10.16 -15.15
CA SER A 60 -26.30 9.23 -14.78
C SER A 60 -25.43 9.77 -13.64
N LEU A 61 -25.12 11.08 -13.65
CA LEU A 61 -24.37 11.74 -12.59
C LEU A 61 -25.15 11.76 -11.27
N ILE A 62 -26.44 12.08 -11.32
CA ILE A 62 -27.31 12.07 -10.14
C ILE A 62 -27.46 10.66 -9.59
N GLY A 63 -27.73 9.68 -10.46
CA GLY A 63 -27.82 8.26 -10.08
C GLY A 63 -26.58 7.81 -9.34
N ARG A 64 -25.39 8.06 -9.91
CA ARG A 64 -24.10 7.74 -9.28
C ARG A 64 -23.93 8.41 -7.91
N ARG A 65 -24.33 9.68 -7.75
CA ARG A 65 -24.24 10.38 -6.46
C ARG A 65 -25.17 9.79 -5.41
N ILE A 66 -26.39 9.40 -5.80
CA ILE A 66 -27.35 8.76 -4.91
C ILE A 66 -26.86 7.38 -4.50
N GLU A 67 -26.37 6.57 -5.44
CA GLU A 67 -25.77 5.27 -5.19
C GLU A 67 -24.61 5.38 -4.19
N GLN A 68 -23.66 6.29 -4.44
CA GLN A 68 -22.55 6.56 -3.51
C GLN A 68 -23.02 7.00 -2.12
N ALA A 69 -24.07 7.83 -2.03
CA ALA A 69 -24.62 8.26 -0.75
C ALA A 69 -25.29 7.10 0.01
N LEU A 70 -26.01 6.22 -0.68
CA LEU A 70 -26.62 5.02 -0.10
C LEU A 70 -25.55 4.02 0.36
N GLU A 71 -24.55 3.76 -0.46
CA GLU A 71 -23.42 2.90 -0.10
C GLU A 71 -22.71 3.40 1.17
N ARG A 72 -22.42 4.70 1.26
CA ARG A 72 -21.84 5.30 2.48
C ARG A 72 -22.70 5.05 3.70
N ARG A 73 -24.03 5.19 3.60
CA ARG A 73 -24.95 4.93 4.72
C ARG A 73 -24.94 3.45 5.12
N ILE A 74 -24.94 2.54 4.15
CA ILE A 74 -24.89 1.09 4.40
C ILE A 74 -23.57 0.73 5.10
N VAL A 75 -22.44 1.28 4.65
CA VAL A 75 -21.12 1.10 5.27
C VAL A 75 -21.13 1.63 6.71
N VAL A 76 -21.69 2.82 6.96
CA VAL A 76 -21.81 3.37 8.33
C VAL A 76 -22.66 2.48 9.23
N ILE A 77 -23.78 1.94 8.73
CA ILE A 77 -24.64 1.02 9.50
C ILE A 77 -23.90 -0.28 9.80
N ALA A 78 -23.26 -0.89 8.80
CA ALA A 78 -22.46 -2.10 8.98
C ALA A 78 -21.32 -1.85 9.99
N GLN A 79 -20.63 -0.73 9.88
CA GLN A 79 -19.57 -0.32 10.80
C GLN A 79 -20.10 -0.13 12.24
N ARG A 80 -21.26 0.50 12.42
CA ARG A 80 -21.89 0.65 13.74
C ARG A 80 -22.26 -0.70 14.33
N LYS A 81 -22.84 -1.60 13.53
CA LYS A 81 -23.18 -2.98 13.95
C LYS A 81 -21.95 -3.77 14.39
N LEU A 82 -20.87 -3.69 13.61
CA LEU A 82 -19.58 -4.33 13.95
C LEU A 82 -18.96 -3.75 15.22
N SER A 83 -19.07 -2.43 15.43
CA SER A 83 -18.57 -1.79 16.65
C SER A 83 -19.47 -2.03 17.88
N SER A 84 -20.78 -2.23 17.68
CA SER A 84 -21.73 -2.49 18.77
C SER A 84 -21.76 -3.95 19.20
N SER A 85 -21.17 -4.86 18.42
CA SER A 85 -21.02 -6.26 18.80
C SER A 85 -20.06 -6.38 19.98
N LYS A 86 -20.60 -6.14 21.18
CA LYS A 86 -19.97 -6.47 22.47
C LYS A 86 -20.18 -7.95 22.83
N GLY A 87 -20.67 -8.75 21.88
CA GLY A 87 -21.03 -10.16 22.06
C GLY A 87 -19.83 -11.09 22.09
N ASN A 88 -20.13 -12.39 22.06
CA ASN A 88 -19.12 -13.43 21.94
C ASN A 88 -18.28 -13.20 20.66
N ILE A 89 -16.97 -13.41 20.74
CA ILE A 89 -16.04 -13.35 19.59
C ILE A 89 -16.59 -14.14 18.40
N SER A 90 -17.23 -15.28 18.68
CA SER A 90 -17.90 -16.13 17.69
C SER A 90 -18.93 -15.36 16.83
N ASP A 91 -19.77 -14.54 17.47
CA ASP A 91 -20.82 -13.79 16.80
C ASP A 91 -20.22 -12.67 15.94
N PHE A 92 -19.19 -12.00 16.46
CA PHE A 92 -18.46 -10.98 15.73
C PHE A 92 -17.80 -11.54 14.46
N VAL A 93 -17.13 -12.69 14.55
CA VAL A 93 -16.49 -13.35 13.40
C VAL A 93 -17.54 -13.80 12.38
N SER A 94 -18.66 -14.37 12.83
CA SER A 94 -19.75 -14.80 11.95
C SER A 94 -20.35 -13.61 11.17
N GLU A 95 -20.53 -12.48 11.84
CA GLU A 95 -21.01 -11.24 11.23
C GLU A 95 -20.02 -10.67 10.20
N LEU A 96 -18.70 -10.78 10.45
CA LEU A 96 -17.67 -10.39 9.48
C LEU A 96 -17.76 -11.22 8.20
N PHE A 97 -17.90 -12.54 8.28
CA PHE A 97 -18.02 -13.37 7.07
C PHE A 97 -19.35 -13.19 6.35
N ARG A 98 -20.41 -12.90 7.08
CA ARG A 98 -21.69 -12.50 6.48
C ARG A 98 -21.53 -11.22 5.64
N TYR A 99 -20.80 -10.22 6.15
CA TYR A 99 -20.50 -9.00 5.38
C TYR A 99 -19.49 -9.22 4.25
N ALA A 100 -18.50 -10.09 4.43
CA ALA A 100 -17.58 -10.50 3.38
C ALA A 100 -18.31 -11.17 2.20
N SER A 101 -19.44 -11.81 2.47
CA SER A 101 -20.32 -12.43 1.47
C SER A 101 -21.38 -11.47 0.89
N SER A 102 -21.36 -10.19 1.25
CA SER A 102 -22.32 -9.18 0.76
C SER A 102 -22.22 -9.01 -0.76
N ASN A 103 -23.33 -8.67 -1.42
CA ASN A 103 -23.32 -8.29 -2.84
C ASN A 103 -22.89 -6.83 -3.07
N ILE A 104 -22.62 -6.08 -1.99
CA ILE A 104 -22.18 -4.69 -2.03
C ILE A 104 -20.67 -4.66 -1.78
N GLN A 105 -19.90 -4.29 -2.81
CA GLN A 105 -18.44 -4.30 -2.82
C GLN A 105 -17.82 -3.50 -1.65
N SER A 106 -18.35 -2.31 -1.36
CA SER A 106 -17.87 -1.47 -0.25
C SER A 106 -18.08 -2.11 1.13
N VAL A 107 -19.14 -2.90 1.30
CA VAL A 107 -19.37 -3.70 2.53
C VAL A 107 -18.41 -4.86 2.62
N GLN A 108 -18.08 -5.51 1.50
CA GLN A 108 -17.06 -6.57 1.46
C GLN A 108 -15.68 -6.01 1.84
N ILE A 109 -15.27 -4.89 1.24
CA ILE A 109 -14.01 -4.21 1.57
C ILE A 109 -13.94 -3.88 3.07
N LEU A 110 -15.02 -3.33 3.64
CA LEU A 110 -15.10 -3.06 5.08
C LEU A 110 -14.88 -4.33 5.91
N ALA A 111 -15.54 -5.44 5.54
CA ALA A 111 -15.38 -6.72 6.20
C ALA A 111 -13.95 -7.25 6.06
N PHE A 112 -13.35 -7.15 4.88
CA PHE A 112 -11.98 -7.59 4.61
C PHE A 112 -10.96 -6.86 5.48
N ARG A 113 -11.04 -5.52 5.56
CA ARG A 113 -10.18 -4.72 6.45
C ARG A 113 -10.30 -5.16 7.90
N ARG A 114 -11.51 -5.48 8.35
CA ARG A 114 -11.77 -5.95 9.72
C ARG A 114 -11.25 -7.35 9.97
N ILE A 115 -11.39 -8.26 9.00
CA ILE A 115 -10.83 -9.61 9.04
C ILE A 115 -9.29 -9.54 9.14
N ILE A 116 -8.64 -8.79 8.25
CA ILE A 116 -7.18 -8.56 8.27
C ILE A 116 -6.76 -7.99 9.62
N SER A 117 -7.41 -6.92 10.07
CA SER A 117 -7.08 -6.28 11.34
C SER A 117 -7.23 -7.24 12.54
N TYR A 118 -8.26 -8.09 12.53
CA TYR A 118 -8.47 -9.08 13.58
C TYR A 118 -7.41 -10.18 13.53
N ALA A 119 -7.12 -10.72 12.34
CA ALA A 119 -6.10 -11.74 12.11
C ALA A 119 -4.71 -11.26 12.58
N LEU A 120 -4.33 -10.03 12.25
CA LEU A 120 -3.01 -9.47 12.58
C LEU A 120 -2.85 -9.07 14.06
N ARG A 121 -3.95 -8.80 14.77
CA ARG A 121 -3.93 -8.37 16.18
C ARG A 121 -3.99 -9.52 17.17
N THR A 122 -4.66 -10.59 16.80
CA THR A 122 -4.77 -11.77 17.65
C THR A 122 -3.52 -12.64 17.42
N LYS A 123 -2.86 -13.11 18.49
CA LYS A 123 -1.79 -14.13 18.40
C LYS A 123 -2.36 -15.51 18.09
N SER A 124 -3.49 -15.53 17.41
CA SER A 124 -4.39 -16.65 17.35
C SER A 124 -5.09 -16.60 16.00
N ALA A 125 -4.31 -16.53 14.91
CA ALA A 125 -4.90 -16.92 13.63
C ALA A 125 -5.46 -18.34 13.80
N SER A 126 -4.80 -19.18 14.60
CA SER A 126 -5.38 -20.43 15.14
C SER A 126 -6.79 -20.31 15.73
N LEU A 127 -7.10 -19.30 16.56
CA LEU A 127 -8.45 -19.06 17.11
C LEU A 127 -9.41 -18.56 16.03
N MET A 128 -8.94 -17.75 15.08
CA MET A 128 -9.75 -17.33 13.94
C MET A 128 -10.11 -18.51 13.04
N HIS A 129 -9.14 -19.37 12.73
CA HIS A 129 -9.31 -20.63 12.01
C HIS A 129 -10.20 -21.60 12.79
N GLU A 130 -10.05 -21.68 14.11
CA GLU A 130 -10.87 -22.55 14.95
C GLU A 130 -12.33 -22.05 15.01
N ASN A 131 -12.56 -20.75 15.17
CA ASN A 131 -13.90 -20.16 15.12
C ASN A 131 -14.52 -20.29 13.72
N LEU A 132 -13.72 -20.09 12.67
CA LEU A 132 -14.10 -20.39 11.28
C LEU A 132 -14.60 -21.82 11.14
N ARG A 133 -13.80 -22.79 11.61
CA ARG A 133 -14.08 -24.22 11.53
C ARG A 133 -15.29 -24.64 12.36
N ARG A 134 -15.55 -23.96 13.49
CA ARG A 134 -16.70 -24.25 14.37
C ARG A 134 -18.01 -23.69 13.81
N ASN A 135 -17.99 -22.49 13.22
CA ASN A 135 -19.21 -21.77 12.86
C ASN A 135 -19.64 -21.99 11.40
N TRP A 136 -18.69 -22.16 10.48
CA TRP A 136 -19.01 -22.43 9.09
C TRP A 136 -19.05 -23.94 8.90
N THR A 137 -20.24 -24.45 8.54
CA THR A 137 -20.62 -25.86 8.32
C THR A 137 -19.46 -26.81 7.98
N ARG A 138 -19.44 -27.95 8.68
CA ARG A 138 -18.36 -28.96 8.84
C ARG A 138 -17.67 -29.52 7.58
N GLU A 139 -17.95 -29.06 6.37
CA GLU A 139 -17.52 -29.75 5.14
C GLU A 139 -16.85 -28.86 4.08
N ALA A 140 -17.02 -27.52 4.11
CA ALA A 140 -16.41 -26.67 3.08
C ALA A 140 -14.98 -26.23 3.48
N PRO A 141 -13.97 -26.40 2.61
CA PRO A 141 -12.63 -25.86 2.84
C PRO A 141 -12.67 -24.32 2.87
N ILE A 142 -11.76 -23.69 3.63
CA ILE A 142 -11.72 -22.22 3.81
C ILE A 142 -11.59 -21.50 2.46
N GLU A 143 -10.87 -22.12 1.53
CA GLU A 143 -10.67 -21.68 0.16
C GLU A 143 -12.02 -21.54 -0.55
N ALA A 144 -12.90 -22.54 -0.45
CA ALA A 144 -14.22 -22.49 -1.08
C ALA A 144 -15.09 -21.35 -0.50
N ILE A 145 -14.98 -21.09 0.80
CA ILE A 145 -15.68 -19.98 1.47
C ILE A 145 -15.18 -18.65 0.92
N VAL A 146 -13.87 -18.42 0.90
CA VAL A 146 -13.29 -17.16 0.41
C VAL A 146 -13.54 -16.98 -1.10
N PHE A 147 -13.49 -18.04 -1.89
CA PHE A 147 -13.87 -17.99 -3.31
C PHE A 147 -15.33 -17.61 -3.52
N SER A 148 -16.24 -18.04 -2.63
CA SER A 148 -17.66 -17.73 -2.72
C SER A 148 -17.99 -16.23 -2.56
N TRP A 149 -17.07 -15.45 -1.96
CA TRP A 149 -17.23 -13.99 -1.83
C TRP A 149 -17.08 -13.26 -3.16
N LYS A 150 -16.39 -13.85 -4.14
CA LYS A 150 -16.31 -13.33 -5.50
C LYS A 150 -17.58 -13.73 -6.25
N ARG A 151 -18.36 -12.76 -6.70
CA ARG A 151 -19.61 -12.95 -7.45
C ARG A 151 -19.33 -12.93 -8.95
N VAL A 152 -19.98 -13.84 -9.67
CA VAL A 152 -19.93 -13.86 -11.13
C VAL A 152 -20.69 -12.64 -11.67
N GLY A 153 -20.10 -11.92 -12.62
CA GLY A 153 -20.72 -10.76 -13.27
C GLY A 153 -20.60 -9.43 -12.52
N LEU A 154 -19.89 -9.38 -11.39
CA LEU A 154 -19.49 -8.12 -10.76
C LEU A 154 -18.09 -7.72 -11.24
N ASP A 155 -17.94 -6.46 -11.62
CA ASP A 155 -16.63 -5.87 -11.90
C ASP A 155 -16.05 -5.33 -10.59
N TYR A 156 -14.93 -5.90 -10.17
CA TYR A 156 -14.27 -5.57 -8.91
C TYR A 156 -13.12 -4.61 -9.16
N ASP A 157 -13.07 -3.52 -8.40
CA ASP A 157 -11.98 -2.57 -8.52
C ASP A 157 -10.66 -3.08 -7.91
N VAL A 158 -9.62 -2.27 -8.09
CA VAL A 158 -8.27 -2.56 -7.57
C VAL A 158 -8.26 -2.65 -6.05
N GLU A 159 -9.10 -1.86 -5.36
CA GLU A 159 -9.20 -1.87 -3.91
C GLU A 159 -9.75 -3.19 -3.37
N TRP A 160 -10.87 -3.63 -3.93
CA TRP A 160 -11.47 -4.90 -3.58
C TRP A 160 -10.48 -6.03 -3.83
N SER A 161 -9.83 -6.03 -5.01
CA SER A 161 -8.85 -7.06 -5.39
C SER A 161 -7.65 -7.10 -4.43
N HIS A 162 -7.17 -5.94 -3.99
CA HIS A 162 -6.10 -5.82 -3.01
C HIS A 162 -6.50 -6.44 -1.67
N TYR A 163 -7.61 -6.00 -1.07
CA TYR A 163 -8.03 -6.51 0.24
C TYR A 163 -8.49 -7.96 0.19
N TYR A 164 -9.10 -8.40 -0.91
CA TYR A 164 -9.43 -9.81 -1.13
C TYR A 164 -8.18 -10.69 -1.10
N SER A 165 -7.12 -10.27 -1.80
CA SER A 165 -5.84 -10.99 -1.81
C SER A 165 -5.19 -11.04 -0.43
N LEU A 166 -5.27 -9.94 0.33
CA LEU A 166 -4.80 -9.90 1.71
C LEU A 166 -5.59 -10.83 2.63
N VAL A 167 -6.93 -10.84 2.55
CA VAL A 167 -7.75 -11.75 3.36
C VAL A 167 -7.50 -13.20 2.98
N TRP A 168 -7.41 -13.51 1.70
CA TRP A 168 -7.03 -14.85 1.23
C TRP A 168 -5.72 -15.29 1.88
N THR A 169 -4.72 -14.42 1.87
CA THR A 169 -3.43 -14.67 2.53
C THR A 169 -3.57 -14.79 4.05
N CYS A 170 -4.44 -14.01 4.71
CA CYS A 170 -4.66 -14.14 6.15
C CYS A 170 -5.31 -15.47 6.54
N LEU A 171 -6.20 -16.01 5.70
CA LEU A 171 -7.08 -17.13 6.04
C LEU A 171 -6.59 -18.47 5.49
N THR A 172 -5.51 -18.49 4.72
CA THR A 172 -4.87 -19.71 4.24
C THR A 172 -3.61 -20.00 5.05
N ASP A 173 -3.27 -21.28 5.23
CA ASP A 173 -2.01 -21.63 5.87
C ASP A 173 -0.84 -21.32 4.93
N ASN A 174 0.00 -20.37 5.32
CA ASN A 174 1.17 -19.96 4.54
C ASN A 174 2.34 -19.53 5.44
N ALA A 175 3.51 -19.40 4.83
CA ALA A 175 4.75 -19.10 5.56
C ALA A 175 4.73 -17.71 6.20
N VAL A 176 4.10 -16.71 5.57
CA VAL A 176 4.05 -15.34 6.09
C VAL A 176 3.18 -15.24 7.34
N MET A 177 2.02 -15.91 7.37
CA MET A 177 1.16 -15.93 8.55
C MET A 177 1.81 -16.65 9.73
N ARG A 178 2.47 -17.80 9.49
CA ARG A 178 3.25 -18.49 10.53
C ARG A 178 4.37 -17.62 11.09
N ALA A 179 5.08 -16.88 10.23
CA ALA A 179 6.12 -15.94 10.65
C ALA A 179 5.53 -14.76 11.45
N ILE A 180 4.36 -14.24 11.07
CA ILE A 180 3.63 -13.19 11.81
C ILE A 180 3.19 -13.68 13.19
N GLU A 181 2.71 -14.92 13.31
CA GLU A 181 2.30 -15.50 14.60
C GLU A 181 3.47 -15.68 15.58
N GLN A 182 4.64 -16.05 15.05
CA GLN A 182 5.88 -16.23 15.82
C GLN A 182 6.56 -14.91 16.17
N ALA A 183 6.23 -13.81 15.47
CA ALA A 183 6.80 -12.50 15.74
C ALA A 183 6.49 -12.04 17.18
N PRO A 184 7.46 -11.44 17.88
CA PRO A 184 7.23 -10.96 19.23
C PRO A 184 6.26 -9.78 19.24
N THR A 185 5.79 -9.46 20.43
CA THR A 185 4.77 -8.43 20.62
C THR A 185 5.27 -7.02 20.34
N LEU A 186 6.57 -6.81 20.57
CA LEU A 186 7.23 -5.53 20.41
C LEU A 186 7.71 -5.37 18.97
N PRO A 187 7.51 -4.20 18.35
CA PRO A 187 8.01 -3.97 17.01
C PRO A 187 9.53 -4.05 16.97
N ASN A 188 10.09 -4.85 16.08
CA ASN A 188 11.53 -4.95 15.85
C ASN A 188 11.78 -5.13 14.36
N TRP A 189 12.53 -4.20 13.78
CA TRP A 189 12.78 -4.20 12.35
C TRP A 189 13.59 -5.39 11.86
N ASN A 190 14.50 -5.95 12.67
CA ASN A 190 15.22 -7.15 12.25
C ASN A 190 14.24 -8.29 11.96
N GLU A 191 13.30 -8.53 12.87
CA GLU A 191 12.31 -9.59 12.72
C GLU A 191 11.32 -9.28 11.61
N TYR A 192 10.82 -8.04 11.50
CA TYR A 192 9.97 -7.66 10.37
C TYR A 192 10.66 -7.86 9.04
N SER A 193 11.94 -7.51 8.97
CA SER A 193 12.74 -7.72 7.79
C SER A 193 12.91 -9.21 7.48
N ASP A 194 13.00 -10.08 8.49
CA ASP A 194 13.04 -11.53 8.30
C ASP A 194 11.68 -12.08 7.81
N ILE A 195 10.56 -11.57 8.34
CA ILE A 195 9.21 -11.90 7.82
C ILE A 195 9.07 -11.47 6.36
N LEU A 196 9.61 -10.31 5.96
CA LEU A 196 9.57 -9.87 4.55
C LEU A 196 10.29 -10.83 3.58
N TYR A 197 11.21 -11.68 4.04
CA TYR A 197 11.81 -12.74 3.18
C TYR A 197 10.94 -13.97 3.05
N THR A 198 10.05 -14.23 4.00
CA THR A 198 9.12 -15.35 3.87
C THR A 198 8.03 -15.05 2.85
N CYS A 199 7.86 -13.78 2.47
CA CYS A 199 6.92 -13.33 1.45
C CYS A 199 7.31 -13.83 0.05
N SER A 200 6.45 -14.67 -0.52
CA SER A 200 6.56 -15.24 -1.86
C SER A 200 6.01 -14.31 -2.94
N ASN A 201 5.05 -13.46 -2.58
CA ASN A 201 4.34 -12.59 -3.51
C ASN A 201 4.07 -11.21 -2.88
N ILE A 202 3.41 -10.33 -3.66
CA ILE A 202 3.12 -8.96 -3.22
C ILE A 202 2.02 -8.87 -2.15
N ALA A 203 1.06 -9.78 -2.15
CA ALA A 203 0.01 -9.83 -1.14
C ALA A 203 0.60 -10.21 0.23
N ASP A 204 1.51 -11.19 0.28
CA ASP A 204 2.27 -11.53 1.50
C ASP A 204 2.99 -10.29 2.03
N ALA A 205 3.71 -9.59 1.15
CA ALA A 205 4.50 -8.43 1.50
C ALA A 205 3.65 -7.25 1.98
N MET A 206 2.51 -7.00 1.34
CA MET A 206 1.54 -5.99 1.78
C MET A 206 0.87 -6.37 3.10
N LEU A 207 0.64 -7.65 3.35
CA LEU A 207 0.13 -8.13 4.63
C LEU A 207 1.13 -7.83 5.77
N VAL A 208 2.43 -7.96 5.50
CA VAL A 208 3.47 -7.56 6.45
C VAL A 208 3.47 -6.05 6.69
N VAL A 209 3.22 -5.22 5.67
CA VAL A 209 3.06 -3.76 5.85
C VAL A 209 1.88 -3.45 6.78
N GLU A 210 0.73 -4.09 6.58
CA GLU A 210 -0.46 -3.94 7.45
C GLU A 210 -0.16 -4.41 8.89
N PHE A 211 0.59 -5.52 9.03
CA PHE A 211 1.03 -6.03 10.32
C PHE A 211 1.93 -5.03 11.06
N MET A 212 2.94 -4.50 10.37
CA MET A 212 3.86 -3.51 10.91
C MET A 212 3.11 -2.23 11.31
N GLY A 213 2.23 -1.72 10.46
CA GLY A 213 1.40 -0.55 10.75
C GLY A 213 0.56 -0.74 12.01
N SER A 214 -0.14 -1.87 12.13
CA SER A 214 -0.94 -2.16 13.33
C SER A 214 -0.09 -2.27 14.60
N ARG A 215 1.16 -2.75 14.52
CA ARG A 215 2.06 -2.89 15.67
C ARG A 215 2.65 -1.55 16.09
N VAL A 216 3.11 -0.75 15.14
CA VAL A 216 3.63 0.61 15.37
C VAL A 216 2.56 1.47 16.04
N TYR A 217 1.32 1.44 15.50
CA TYR A 217 0.20 2.17 16.08
C TYR A 217 -0.09 1.74 17.52
N LYS A 218 -0.23 0.43 17.77
CA LYS A 218 -0.51 -0.11 19.11
C LYS A 218 0.59 0.25 20.11
N TYR A 219 1.85 0.16 19.71
CA TYR A 219 2.97 0.46 20.60
C TYR A 219 2.99 1.93 21.00
N ARG A 220 2.83 2.84 20.03
CA ARG A 220 2.79 4.29 20.28
C ARG A 220 1.66 4.65 21.23
N PHE A 221 0.46 4.10 20.99
CA PHE A 221 -0.70 4.38 21.83
C PHE A 221 -0.53 3.89 23.27
N LEU A 222 0.03 2.69 23.46
CA LEU A 222 0.13 2.08 24.79
C LEU A 222 1.27 2.60 25.65
N LYS A 223 2.42 2.95 25.06
CA LYS A 223 3.62 3.25 25.85
C LYS A 223 4.03 4.72 25.88
N GLY A 224 3.45 5.58 25.03
CA GLY A 224 3.79 7.02 24.95
C GLY A 224 5.26 7.31 24.58
N GLN A 225 6.12 6.30 24.49
CA GLN A 225 7.52 6.41 24.14
C GLN A 225 7.68 6.37 22.63
N LEU A 226 8.50 7.29 22.11
CA LEU A 226 9.04 7.18 20.76
C LEU A 226 9.89 5.92 20.69
N PHE A 227 9.39 4.90 20.01
CA PHE A 227 10.21 3.78 19.60
C PHE A 227 11.34 4.33 18.72
N SER A 228 12.59 4.20 19.18
CA SER A 228 13.75 4.49 18.37
C SER A 228 14.03 3.25 17.52
N LEU A 229 13.81 3.35 16.22
CA LEU A 229 14.20 2.32 15.27
C LEU A 229 15.60 2.61 14.70
N HIS A 230 16.53 2.92 15.61
CA HIS A 230 17.96 2.67 15.40
C HIS A 230 18.30 1.36 14.65
N PRO A 231 17.49 0.27 14.68
CA PRO A 231 17.69 -0.89 13.83
C PRO A 231 17.73 -0.68 12.31
N ALA A 232 17.08 0.31 11.68
CA ALA A 232 17.14 0.40 10.22
C ALA A 232 18.54 0.84 9.72
N SER A 233 19.15 1.84 10.36
CA SER A 233 20.56 2.17 10.11
C SER A 233 21.50 1.03 10.50
N ARG A 234 21.18 0.23 11.54
CA ARG A 234 21.93 -0.99 11.86
C ARG A 234 21.75 -2.11 10.82
N VAL A 235 20.59 -2.22 10.17
CA VAL A 235 20.36 -3.19 9.08
C VAL A 235 21.16 -2.80 7.86
N ILE A 236 21.21 -1.50 7.55
CA ILE A 236 22.08 -0.95 6.51
C ILE A 236 23.55 -1.19 6.86
N ALA A 237 23.97 -0.93 8.10
CA ALA A 237 25.33 -1.21 8.58
C ALA A 237 25.69 -2.71 8.53
N ARG A 238 24.70 -3.61 8.53
CA ARG A 238 24.88 -5.06 8.34
C ARG A 238 24.84 -5.49 6.87
N GLY A 239 24.83 -4.56 5.93
CA GLY A 239 24.83 -4.83 4.48
C GLY A 239 23.50 -5.36 3.93
N ARG A 240 22.39 -5.24 4.67
CA ARG A 240 21.08 -5.79 4.29
C ARG A 240 20.21 -4.76 3.55
N TYR A 241 20.76 -4.18 2.48
CA TYR A 241 20.15 -3.08 1.72
C TYR A 241 18.86 -3.48 1.00
N ASP A 242 18.82 -4.70 0.46
CA ASP A 242 17.69 -5.29 -0.25
C ASP A 242 16.40 -5.30 0.61
N ARG A 243 16.55 -5.48 1.93
CA ARG A 243 15.42 -5.45 2.89
C ARG A 243 14.76 -4.09 2.97
N VAL A 244 15.59 -3.06 3.11
CA VAL A 244 15.14 -1.68 3.21
C VAL A 244 14.50 -1.29 1.88
N LEU A 245 15.18 -1.58 0.78
CA LEU A 245 14.68 -1.31 -0.57
C LEU A 245 13.32 -1.98 -0.82
N LYS A 246 13.19 -3.26 -0.51
CA LYS A 246 11.91 -4.01 -0.64
C LYS A 246 10.81 -3.35 0.19
N PHE A 247 11.08 -3.00 1.44
CA PHE A 247 10.07 -2.34 2.29
C PHE A 247 9.68 -0.95 1.75
N THR A 248 10.65 -0.13 1.34
CA THR A 248 10.37 1.20 0.77
C THR A 248 9.54 1.10 -0.50
N ALA A 249 9.85 0.14 -1.38
CA ALA A 249 9.05 -0.13 -2.57
C ALA A 249 7.61 -0.53 -2.21
N LEU A 250 7.40 -1.33 -1.15
CA LEU A 250 6.04 -1.67 -0.69
C LEU A 250 5.27 -0.47 -0.17
N LEU A 251 5.92 0.45 0.56
CA LEU A 251 5.29 1.70 0.97
C LEU A 251 4.86 2.52 -0.26
N ARG A 252 5.74 2.66 -1.25
CA ARG A 252 5.41 3.33 -2.53
C ARG A 252 4.23 2.65 -3.21
N ILE A 253 4.25 1.33 -3.36
CA ILE A 253 3.15 0.59 -4.01
C ILE A 253 1.82 0.83 -3.27
N ARG A 254 1.82 0.94 -1.94
CA ARG A 254 0.60 1.25 -1.19
C ARG A 254 0.00 2.60 -1.59
N PHE A 255 0.84 3.62 -1.81
CA PHE A 255 0.40 4.89 -2.39
C PHE A 255 -0.10 4.75 -3.83
N GLU A 256 0.55 3.92 -4.65
CA GLU A 256 0.12 3.71 -6.05
C GLU A 256 -1.24 3.01 -6.16
N LEU A 257 -1.55 2.13 -5.21
CA LEU A 257 -2.86 1.49 -5.11
C LEU A 257 -3.93 2.51 -4.69
N ALA A 258 -3.58 3.49 -3.85
CA ALA A 258 -4.45 4.59 -3.48
C ALA A 258 -4.54 5.62 -4.63
N LYS A 259 -5.29 5.29 -5.68
CA LYS A 259 -5.60 6.25 -6.75
C LYS A 259 -6.63 7.27 -6.26
N PRO A 260 -6.60 8.53 -6.72
CA PRO A 260 -7.61 9.55 -6.37
C PRO A 260 -9.06 9.09 -6.60
N ASP A 261 -9.28 8.21 -7.59
CA ASP A 261 -10.60 7.65 -7.91
C ASP A 261 -11.04 6.51 -6.97
N CYS A 262 -10.14 5.99 -6.12
CA CYS A 262 -10.38 4.93 -5.14
C CYS A 262 -10.54 5.52 -3.72
N HIS A 263 -11.68 6.17 -3.46
CA HIS A 263 -11.92 6.93 -2.23
C HIS A 263 -11.72 6.15 -0.91
N SER A 264 -11.91 4.82 -0.89
CA SER A 264 -11.71 4.03 0.33
C SER A 264 -10.24 3.63 0.57
N LEU A 265 -9.43 3.45 -0.48
CA LEU A 265 -7.97 3.34 -0.35
C LEU A 265 -7.29 4.66 -0.06
N CYS A 266 -7.89 5.79 -0.45
CA CYS A 266 -7.39 7.11 -0.10
C CYS A 266 -7.88 7.59 1.27
N SER A 267 -8.82 6.89 1.91
CA SER A 267 -9.28 7.28 3.24
C SER A 267 -8.17 7.18 4.29
N GLU A 268 -8.24 8.04 5.31
CA GLU A 268 -7.25 8.10 6.40
C GLU A 268 -7.00 6.70 6.98
N ASP A 269 -5.81 6.16 6.71
CA ASP A 269 -5.32 4.93 7.34
C ASP A 269 -4.30 5.29 8.39
N VAL A 270 -4.78 5.49 9.62
CA VAL A 270 -3.94 5.91 10.74
C VAL A 270 -2.78 4.95 11.01
N ASN A 271 -2.95 3.64 10.75
CA ASN A 271 -1.86 2.68 10.96
C ASN A 271 -0.77 2.87 9.92
N PHE A 272 -1.16 2.99 8.65
CA PHE A 272 -0.24 3.21 7.55
C PHE A 272 0.45 4.58 7.65
N ASP A 273 -0.28 5.65 7.98
CA ASP A 273 0.29 6.97 8.17
C ASP A 273 1.33 7.00 9.30
N GLN A 274 1.05 6.36 10.44
CA GLN A 274 2.04 6.22 11.50
C GLN A 274 3.27 5.42 11.06
N LEU A 275 3.07 4.38 10.25
CA LEU A 275 4.16 3.58 9.69
C LEU A 275 5.04 4.42 8.74
N VAL A 276 4.42 5.17 7.81
CA VAL A 276 5.11 6.04 6.86
C VAL A 276 5.85 7.16 7.58
N LYS A 277 5.17 7.87 8.49
CA LYS A 277 5.79 8.91 9.33
C LYS A 277 7.03 8.39 10.04
N TRP A 278 6.89 7.21 10.65
CA TRP A 278 7.97 6.59 11.40
C TRP A 278 9.11 6.16 10.47
N PHE A 279 8.81 5.50 9.35
CA PHE A 279 9.79 5.12 8.34
C PHE A 279 10.58 6.33 7.83
N MET A 280 9.90 7.42 7.45
CA MET A 280 10.55 8.63 6.93
C MET A 280 11.51 9.27 7.95
N LYS A 281 11.11 9.32 9.23
CA LYS A 281 11.95 9.86 10.30
C LYS A 281 13.26 9.07 10.45
N ASP A 282 13.20 7.78 10.19
CA ASP A 282 14.34 6.87 10.36
C ASP A 282 15.16 6.75 9.08
N ALA A 283 14.56 6.91 7.91
CA ALA A 283 15.26 7.08 6.64
C ALA A 283 16.23 8.27 6.69
N CYS A 284 15.86 9.36 7.36
CA CYS A 284 16.78 10.49 7.61
C CYS A 284 17.99 10.11 8.49
N SER A 285 17.90 9.03 9.25
CA SER A 285 18.93 8.56 10.18
C SER A 285 19.81 7.45 9.59
N PHE A 286 19.53 6.98 8.36
CA PHE A 286 20.36 5.99 7.64
C PHE A 286 21.80 6.49 7.43
N PHE A 287 21.98 7.82 7.34
CA PHE A 287 23.27 8.50 7.21
C PHE A 287 24.12 8.51 8.51
N GLY A 288 23.63 7.97 9.62
CA GLY A 288 24.36 7.94 10.90
C GLY A 288 25.51 6.93 10.98
N ILE A 289 25.96 6.36 9.85
CA ILE A 289 27.13 5.47 9.78
C ILE A 289 28.38 6.34 9.97
N GLU A 290 29.35 5.87 10.77
CA GLU A 290 30.49 6.66 11.22
C GLU A 290 31.26 7.34 10.06
N ASN A 291 31.69 8.59 10.29
CA ASN A 291 32.20 9.55 9.29
C ASN A 291 33.38 9.05 8.42
N SER A 292 34.12 8.03 8.85
CA SER A 292 35.29 7.52 8.12
C SER A 292 34.93 6.63 6.92
N GLU A 293 33.82 5.89 6.97
CA GLU A 293 33.43 4.95 5.90
C GLU A 293 32.51 5.59 4.85
N MET A 294 31.84 6.71 5.19
CA MET A 294 30.85 7.33 4.31
C MET A 294 31.40 7.80 2.96
N ARG A 295 32.70 8.13 2.86
CA ARG A 295 33.25 8.72 1.63
C ARG A 295 33.41 7.70 0.50
N GLU A 296 33.77 6.45 0.81
CA GLU A 296 33.87 5.35 -0.16
C GLU A 296 32.49 4.80 -0.51
N ILE A 297 31.58 4.77 0.46
CA ILE A 297 30.23 4.22 0.32
C ILE A 297 29.40 4.98 -0.73
N TYR A 298 29.45 6.31 -0.84
CA TYR A 298 28.58 7.04 -1.79
C TYR A 298 29.09 7.05 -3.23
N THR A 299 30.40 6.94 -3.44
CA THR A 299 30.96 6.93 -4.79
C THR A 299 30.83 5.56 -5.47
N GLU A 300 30.67 4.48 -4.70
CA GLU A 300 30.69 3.11 -5.23
C GLU A 300 29.43 2.29 -4.91
N ASN A 301 28.67 2.59 -3.85
CA ASN A 301 27.55 1.76 -3.43
C ASN A 301 26.23 2.13 -4.12
N SER A 302 26.01 1.53 -5.28
CA SER A 302 24.76 1.69 -6.05
C SER A 302 23.48 1.31 -5.29
N GLU A 303 23.55 0.49 -4.24
CA GLU A 303 22.35 0.04 -3.51
C GLU A 303 21.79 1.11 -2.58
N ILE A 304 22.65 1.91 -1.96
CA ILE A 304 22.21 3.02 -1.10
C ILE A 304 21.50 4.08 -1.93
N VAL A 305 22.05 4.40 -3.10
CA VAL A 305 21.41 5.33 -4.04
C VAL A 305 20.01 4.83 -4.41
N LYS A 306 19.86 3.54 -4.76
CA LYS A 306 18.53 2.93 -5.04
C LYS A 306 17.56 3.05 -3.87
N ILE A 307 18.03 2.87 -2.63
CA ILE A 307 17.17 3.07 -1.44
C ILE A 307 16.68 4.52 -1.40
N TYR A 308 17.57 5.51 -1.55
CA TYR A 308 17.17 6.91 -1.51
C TYR A 308 16.29 7.33 -2.70
N GLU A 309 16.47 6.72 -3.86
CA GLU A 309 15.53 6.87 -4.98
C GLU A 309 14.13 6.40 -4.61
N GLU A 310 13.98 5.24 -3.97
CA GLU A 310 12.66 4.77 -3.51
C GLU A 310 12.13 5.64 -2.35
N VAL A 311 12.99 6.11 -1.43
CA VAL A 311 12.56 7.02 -0.35
C VAL A 311 12.08 8.34 -0.92
N PHE A 312 12.74 8.86 -1.98
CA PHE A 312 12.30 10.07 -2.69
C PHE A 312 10.91 9.88 -3.30
N LYS A 313 10.65 8.73 -3.93
CA LYS A 313 9.31 8.40 -4.46
C LYS A 313 8.25 8.39 -3.36
N VAL A 314 8.56 7.79 -2.21
CA VAL A 314 7.65 7.79 -1.04
C VAL A 314 7.45 9.21 -0.52
N PHE A 315 8.49 10.05 -0.45
CA PHE A 315 8.37 11.45 -0.06
C PHE A 315 7.45 12.24 -1.00
N CYS A 316 7.63 12.12 -2.31
CA CYS A 316 6.73 12.75 -3.28
C CYS A 316 5.29 12.22 -3.15
N ALA A 317 5.12 10.92 -2.93
CA ALA A 317 3.80 10.32 -2.69
C ALA A 317 3.12 10.89 -1.44
N ILE A 318 3.86 11.09 -0.35
CA ILE A 318 3.36 11.76 0.87
C ILE A 318 2.89 13.18 0.55
N LEU A 319 3.62 13.93 -0.28
CA LEU A 319 3.30 15.32 -0.63
C LEU A 319 2.23 15.49 -1.72
N SER A 320 1.75 14.37 -2.28
CA SER A 320 0.74 14.38 -3.33
C SER A 320 -0.68 14.53 -2.79
N THR A 321 -1.64 14.73 -3.69
CA THR A 321 -3.07 14.68 -3.36
C THR A 321 -3.46 13.37 -2.68
N VAL A 322 -2.94 12.24 -3.15
CA VAL A 322 -3.11 10.92 -2.53
C VAL A 322 -2.54 10.92 -1.11
N GLY A 323 -1.34 11.46 -0.92
CA GLY A 323 -0.68 11.49 0.37
C GLY A 323 -1.38 12.37 1.40
N GLN A 324 -2.01 13.45 0.96
CA GLN A 324 -2.86 14.31 1.78
C GLN A 324 -4.08 13.56 2.34
N GLU A 325 -4.69 12.67 1.55
CA GLU A 325 -5.85 11.88 1.97
C GLU A 325 -5.44 10.63 2.78
N LEU A 326 -4.47 9.85 2.27
CA LEU A 326 -4.05 8.58 2.85
C LEU A 326 -3.19 8.74 4.11
N THR A 327 -2.29 9.74 4.11
CA THR A 327 -1.31 9.97 5.19
C THR A 327 -1.29 11.42 5.67
N PRO A 328 -2.43 11.97 6.15
CA PRO A 328 -2.55 13.39 6.49
C PRO A 328 -1.56 13.86 7.56
N PHE A 329 -1.18 13.02 8.53
CA PHE A 329 -0.19 13.37 9.56
C PHE A 329 1.22 13.46 8.98
N SER A 330 1.59 12.55 8.07
CA SER A 330 2.85 12.60 7.34
C SER A 330 2.88 13.81 6.41
N PHE A 331 1.82 14.03 5.63
CA PHE A 331 1.68 15.21 4.75
C PHE A 331 1.88 16.50 5.55
N LYS A 332 1.13 16.70 6.64
CA LYS A 332 1.26 17.89 7.49
C LYS A 332 2.67 18.06 8.06
N MET A 333 3.36 16.97 8.37
CA MET A 333 4.72 17.02 8.88
C MET A 333 5.75 17.46 7.83
N TYR A 334 5.58 17.04 6.57
CA TYR A 334 6.59 17.22 5.53
C TYR A 334 6.25 18.28 4.47
N HIS A 335 5.00 18.74 4.34
CA HIS A 335 4.58 19.69 3.28
C HIS A 335 5.34 21.01 3.25
N SER A 336 5.88 21.46 4.39
CA SER A 336 6.65 22.70 4.49
C SER A 336 8.17 22.50 4.33
N GLN A 337 8.61 21.28 4.02
CA GLN A 337 10.02 20.92 3.93
C GLN A 337 10.37 20.56 2.49
N THR A 338 11.55 20.96 2.03
CA THR A 338 12.10 20.42 0.79
C THR A 338 12.56 18.99 1.00
N TRP A 339 12.72 18.23 -0.09
CA TRP A 339 13.30 16.89 -0.04
C TRP A 339 14.62 16.91 0.74
N VAL A 340 15.54 17.81 0.37
CA VAL A 340 16.85 17.96 1.00
C VAL A 340 16.75 18.39 2.47
N ASP A 341 15.91 19.37 2.79
CA ASP A 341 15.76 19.89 4.16
C ASP A 341 15.21 18.83 5.13
N SER A 342 14.35 17.94 4.64
CA SER A 342 13.74 16.89 5.46
C SER A 342 14.78 15.92 6.08
N PHE A 343 15.93 15.76 5.44
CA PHE A 343 17.04 14.92 5.93
C PHE A 343 17.96 15.64 6.91
N PHE A 344 18.05 16.98 6.82
CA PHE A 344 19.00 17.75 7.62
C PHE A 344 18.42 18.33 8.91
N THR A 345 17.21 17.92 9.29
CA THR A 345 16.60 18.28 10.59
C THR A 345 17.39 17.73 11.80
N LYS A 346 18.30 16.77 11.59
CA LYS A 346 19.18 16.21 12.62
C LYS A 346 20.65 16.39 12.24
N PHE A 347 21.36 17.16 13.07
CA PHE A 347 22.81 17.37 13.19
C PHE A 347 23.77 16.62 12.24
N TYR A 348 23.89 17.08 10.99
CA TYR A 348 25.10 16.86 10.18
C TYR A 348 25.81 18.20 10.00
N SER A 349 27.08 18.29 10.39
CA SER A 349 27.92 19.47 10.16
C SER A 349 29.02 19.18 9.14
N GLY A 350 29.41 20.22 8.39
CA GLY A 350 30.56 20.19 7.49
C GLY A 350 30.37 19.33 6.22
N ARG A 351 31.48 18.75 5.75
CA ARG A 351 31.62 18.12 4.42
C ARG A 351 30.64 16.97 4.12
N VAL A 352 30.19 16.24 5.16
CA VAL A 352 29.24 15.13 5.00
C VAL A 352 27.87 15.65 4.58
N ARG A 353 27.43 16.77 5.14
CA ARG A 353 26.17 17.42 4.76
C ARG A 353 26.18 17.79 3.28
N ASP A 354 27.28 18.35 2.80
CA ASP A 354 27.41 18.77 1.40
C ASP A 354 27.37 17.58 0.43
N ALA A 355 28.04 16.48 0.77
CA ALA A 355 28.03 15.26 -0.04
C ALA A 355 26.63 14.64 -0.13
N ILE A 356 25.94 14.50 1.00
CA ILE A 356 24.57 13.99 1.07
C ILE A 356 23.63 14.93 0.30
N SER A 357 23.74 16.24 0.50
CA SER A 357 22.93 17.24 -0.19
C SER A 357 23.06 17.13 -1.70
N LYS A 358 24.30 17.00 -2.21
CA LYS A 358 24.58 16.77 -3.63
C LYS A 358 23.92 15.49 -4.15
N MET A 359 24.02 14.38 -3.41
CA MET A 359 23.39 13.11 -3.80
C MET A 359 21.86 13.23 -3.85
N LEU A 360 21.24 13.79 -2.80
CA LEU A 360 19.79 13.96 -2.72
C LEU A 360 19.27 14.88 -3.84
N THR A 361 20.01 15.96 -4.15
CA THR A 361 19.71 16.87 -5.26
C THR A 361 19.84 16.15 -6.60
N ALA A 362 20.85 15.30 -6.78
CA ALA A 362 21.02 14.52 -8.01
C ALA A 362 19.85 13.54 -8.24
N ILE A 363 19.39 12.86 -7.19
CA ILE A 363 18.20 11.99 -7.24
C ILE A 363 16.96 12.79 -7.65
N GLU A 364 16.74 13.94 -7.03
CA GLU A 364 15.60 14.81 -7.34
C GLU A 364 15.66 15.34 -8.77
N ASN A 365 16.83 15.74 -9.27
CA ASN A 365 16.98 16.19 -10.65
C ASN A 365 16.74 15.06 -11.66
N MET A 366 17.15 13.84 -11.34
CA MET A 366 17.02 12.68 -12.23
C MET A 366 15.58 12.17 -12.30
N HIS A 367 14.89 12.07 -11.17
CA HIS A 367 13.59 11.40 -11.06
C HIS A 367 12.42 12.34 -10.82
N GLY A 368 12.67 13.60 -10.43
CA GLY A 368 11.66 14.51 -9.89
C GLY A 368 10.49 14.78 -10.83
N THR A 369 10.74 14.97 -12.13
CA THR A 369 9.66 15.22 -13.10
C THR A 369 8.72 14.02 -13.21
N VAL A 370 9.27 12.84 -13.51
CA VAL A 370 8.50 11.60 -13.68
C VAL A 370 7.74 11.22 -12.40
N VAL A 371 8.37 11.38 -11.24
CA VAL A 371 7.75 11.05 -9.95
C VAL A 371 6.62 12.03 -9.61
N ARG A 372 6.77 13.33 -9.89
CA ARG A 372 5.72 14.33 -9.64
C ARG A 372 4.57 14.25 -10.62
N GLU A 373 4.80 13.79 -11.85
CA GLU A 373 3.70 13.46 -12.77
C GLU A 373 2.88 12.28 -12.23
N ARG A 374 3.56 11.27 -11.67
CA ARG A 374 2.92 10.11 -11.05
C ARG A 374 2.23 10.44 -9.72
N PHE A 375 2.80 11.35 -8.94
CA PHE A 375 2.31 11.81 -7.65
C PHE A 375 2.18 13.35 -7.66
N PRO A 376 1.12 13.90 -8.29
CA PRO A 376 0.94 15.34 -8.41
C PRO A 376 0.92 16.01 -7.02
N PRO A 377 1.76 17.04 -6.78
CA PRO A 377 1.79 17.74 -5.51
C PRO A 377 0.40 18.28 -5.14
N ALA A 378 0.01 18.13 -3.88
CA ALA A 378 -1.22 18.74 -3.40
C ALA A 378 -1.09 20.27 -3.40
N VAL A 379 -2.08 20.96 -3.98
CA VAL A 379 -2.17 22.41 -3.89
C VAL A 379 -2.67 22.74 -2.49
N TYR A 380 -1.81 23.36 -1.67
CA TYR A 380 -2.24 23.85 -0.37
C TYR A 380 -3.07 25.13 -0.59
N PRO A 381 -4.35 25.15 -0.19
CA PRO A 381 -5.21 26.32 -0.36
C PRO A 381 -4.82 27.49 0.54
#